data_AF-A0AAV4NB81-F1
#
_entry.id   AF-A0AAV4NB81-F1
#
_cell.length_a   1.000
_cell.length_b   1.000
_cell.length_c   1.000
_cell.angle_alpha   90.00
_cell.angle_beta   90.00
_cell.angle_gamma   90.00
#
_symmetry.space_group_name_H-M   'P 1'
#
loop_
_entity.id
_entity.type
_entity.pdbx_description
1 polymer ?
#
loop_
_entity_poly.entity_id
_entity_poly.type
_entity_poly.pdbx_seq_one_letter_code
_entity_poly.pdbx_strand_id
1 'polypeptide(L)'
;MNNTHSDLNDYSHEKQWLKVKERFFKSIADGSTHRCYCCDRLYMKKNLVSYSKADLRAHGFTEEQIAIIFSVDLDEADFCKTCSDHIRKRNVLNLAANYGFLYPEQPSCLSELNDLEERLVALRIPFMQIRELGRDRQYGIKGSVTDAPNDLHKSVDCLPRNVNDSATIERQVLSKDKTEKKMHIPIMQIQKMQTPKMQIPM
;
A
#
# COMPACT_ATOMS: atom_id res chain seq x y z
N MET A 1 29.79 12.57 -50.05
CA MET A 1 30.07 13.10 -48.70
C MET A 1 28.83 12.83 -47.87
N ASN A 2 28.79 11.68 -47.20
CA ASN A 2 27.60 11.24 -46.47
C ASN A 2 27.72 11.66 -45.01
N ASN A 3 26.67 12.34 -44.53
CA ASN A 3 26.50 12.85 -43.18
C ASN A 3 26.58 11.74 -42.12
N THR A 4 27.63 11.77 -41.29
CA THR A 4 27.81 10.95 -40.09
C THR A 4 27.43 11.68 -38.80
N HIS A 5 26.47 12.61 -38.86
CA HIS A 5 26.18 13.54 -37.76
C HIS A 5 24.99 13.16 -36.86
N SER A 6 24.33 12.01 -37.10
CA SER A 6 23.15 11.56 -36.34
C SER A 6 23.45 10.66 -35.14
N ASP A 7 24.57 9.93 -35.15
CA ASP A 7 24.72 8.74 -34.28
C ASP A 7 25.31 9.07 -32.90
N LEU A 8 26.03 10.19 -32.78
CA LEU A 8 26.64 10.62 -31.52
C LEU A 8 25.61 11.16 -30.51
N ASN A 9 24.51 11.72 -31.00
CA ASN A 9 23.47 12.28 -30.15
C ASN A 9 22.60 11.17 -29.53
N ASP A 10 22.41 10.08 -30.26
CA ASP A 10 21.60 8.93 -29.84
C ASP A 10 22.29 8.12 -28.73
N TYR A 11 23.62 7.95 -28.80
CA TYR A 11 24.43 7.28 -27.77
C TYR A 11 24.43 8.02 -26.42
N SER A 12 24.36 9.36 -26.45
CA SER A 12 24.26 10.19 -25.25
C SER A 12 22.88 10.04 -24.59
N HIS A 13 21.82 10.00 -25.41
CA HIS A 13 20.45 9.85 -24.96
C HIS A 13 20.20 8.46 -24.35
N GLU A 14 20.76 7.40 -24.94
CA GLU A 14 20.66 6.04 -24.40
C GLU A 14 21.33 5.91 -23.02
N LYS A 15 22.52 6.50 -22.82
CA LYS A 15 23.18 6.54 -21.50
C LYS A 15 22.38 7.31 -20.47
N GLN A 16 21.75 8.41 -20.86
CA GLN A 16 20.86 9.18 -19.97
C GLN A 16 19.63 8.36 -19.60
N TRP A 17 19.01 7.69 -20.56
CA TRP A 17 17.86 6.80 -20.33
C TRP A 17 18.20 5.64 -19.38
N LEU A 18 19.33 4.97 -19.58
CA LEU A 18 19.76 3.87 -18.69
C LEU A 18 19.92 4.34 -17.25
N LYS A 19 20.49 5.53 -17.02
CA LYS A 19 20.62 6.12 -15.67
C LYS A 19 19.25 6.45 -15.06
N VAL A 20 18.34 7.04 -15.83
CA VAL A 20 16.98 7.35 -15.37
C VAL A 20 16.22 6.06 -15.03
N LYS A 21 16.31 5.05 -15.90
CA LYS A 21 15.72 3.73 -15.72
C LYS A 21 16.23 3.06 -14.44
N GLU A 22 17.54 3.04 -14.23
CA GLU A 22 18.15 2.46 -13.03
C GLU A 22 17.70 3.19 -11.75
N ARG A 23 17.66 4.53 -11.79
CA ARG A 23 17.14 5.35 -10.67
C ARG A 23 15.66 5.05 -10.39
N PHE A 24 14.85 4.90 -11.43
CA PHE A 24 13.44 4.55 -11.29
C PHE A 24 13.27 3.19 -10.61
N PHE A 25 13.90 2.13 -11.13
CA PHE A 25 13.81 0.79 -10.56
C PHE A 25 14.33 0.75 -9.12
N LYS A 26 15.43 1.45 -8.81
CA LYS A 26 15.90 1.62 -7.42
C LYS A 26 14.87 2.32 -6.53
N SER A 27 14.16 3.35 -7.06
CA SER A 27 13.14 4.07 -6.29
C SER A 27 11.84 3.29 -6.09
N ILE A 28 11.49 2.37 -6.98
CA ILE A 28 10.27 1.55 -6.85
C ILE A 28 10.53 0.18 -6.22
N ALA A 29 11.79 -0.20 -6.04
CA ALA A 29 12.18 -1.40 -5.31
C ALA A 29 11.79 -1.33 -3.83
N ASP A 30 11.81 -0.12 -3.26
CA ASP A 30 11.35 0.13 -1.89
C ASP A 30 9.87 0.58 -1.89
N GLY A 31 9.01 -0.24 -1.30
CA GLY A 31 7.58 0.04 -1.16
C GLY A 31 7.25 0.95 0.03
N SER A 32 5.97 1.23 0.25
CA SER A 32 5.49 1.82 1.50
C SER A 32 5.39 0.76 2.59
N THR A 33 6.54 0.27 3.07
CA THR A 33 6.64 -0.81 4.06
C THR A 33 7.26 -0.36 5.39
N HIS A 34 7.77 0.88 5.46
CA HIS A 34 8.42 1.39 6.66
C HIS A 34 7.43 2.09 7.58
N ARG A 35 7.41 1.72 8.85
CA ARG A 35 6.45 2.23 9.84
C ARG A 35 6.88 3.59 10.39
N CYS A 36 5.91 4.50 10.59
CA CYS A 36 6.07 5.68 11.42
C CYS A 36 5.74 5.32 12.89
N TYR A 37 6.67 5.56 13.81
CA TYR A 37 6.51 5.20 15.22
C TYR A 37 5.68 6.18 16.04
N CYS A 38 5.12 7.22 15.42
CA CYS A 38 4.09 8.04 16.06
C CYS A 38 2.68 7.64 15.61
N CYS A 39 2.41 7.61 14.30
CA CYS A 39 1.05 7.38 13.77
C CYS A 39 0.77 5.95 13.29
N ASP A 40 1.74 5.05 13.42
CA ASP A 40 1.65 3.63 13.08
C ASP A 40 1.36 3.28 11.61
N ARG A 41 1.44 4.27 10.71
CA ARG A 41 1.21 4.09 9.27
C ARG A 41 2.50 3.74 8.52
N LEU A 42 2.32 3.09 7.36
CA LEU A 42 3.42 2.70 6.48
C LEU A 42 3.74 3.79 5.44
N TYR A 43 5.03 4.02 5.21
CA TYR A 43 5.59 5.02 4.32
C TYR A 43 6.78 4.45 3.56
N MET A 44 7.18 5.15 2.49
CA MET A 44 8.48 4.91 1.86
C MET A 44 9.59 5.44 2.77
N LYS A 45 10.75 4.78 2.81
CA LYS A 45 11.86 5.18 3.70
C LYS A 45 12.27 6.65 3.52
N LYS A 46 12.29 7.14 2.28
CA LYS A 46 12.61 8.54 1.93
C LYS A 46 11.65 9.60 2.52
N ASN A 47 10.49 9.18 3.01
CA ASN A 47 9.50 10.06 3.63
C ASN A 47 9.52 9.98 5.16
N LEU A 48 10.47 9.25 5.73
CA LEU A 48 10.69 9.13 7.16
C LEU A 48 11.91 9.95 7.57
N VAL A 49 11.86 10.46 8.80
CA VAL A 49 12.92 11.20 9.48
C VAL A 49 13.11 10.54 10.84
N SER A 50 14.36 10.24 11.20
CA SER A 50 14.68 9.58 12.46
C SER A 50 14.83 10.62 13.58
N TYR A 51 14.35 10.27 14.77
CA TYR A 51 14.59 11.04 16.00
C TYR A 51 15.06 10.09 17.09
N SER A 52 15.98 10.57 17.93
CA SER A 52 16.31 9.92 19.20
C SER A 52 15.55 10.56 20.36
N LYS A 53 15.25 9.77 21.39
CA LYS A 53 14.71 10.31 22.65
C LYS A 53 15.68 11.30 23.31
N ALA A 54 16.98 11.05 23.19
CA ALA A 54 18.01 11.94 23.72
C ALA A 54 17.97 13.34 23.06
N ASP A 55 17.79 13.40 21.74
CA ASP A 55 17.67 14.67 21.02
C ASP A 55 16.40 15.42 21.40
N LEU A 56 15.28 14.71 21.57
CA LEU A 56 14.03 15.33 22.02
C LEU A 56 14.16 15.88 23.44
N ARG A 57 14.81 15.16 24.37
CA ARG A 57 15.12 15.68 25.71
C ARG A 57 15.99 16.93 25.65
N ALA A 58 17.03 16.93 24.82
CA ALA A 58 17.88 18.09 24.61
C ALA A 58 17.12 19.30 24.03
N HIS A 59 16.08 19.05 23.24
CA HIS A 59 15.16 20.06 22.71
C HIS A 59 14.02 20.45 23.68
N GLY A 60 14.06 19.98 24.92
CA GLY A 60 13.12 20.36 25.98
C GLY A 60 11.73 19.75 25.82
N PHE A 61 11.65 18.52 25.33
CA PHE A 61 10.46 17.69 25.43
C PHE A 61 10.42 16.98 26.79
N THR A 62 9.23 16.91 27.38
CA THR A 62 8.96 16.17 28.63
C THR A 62 8.85 14.67 28.36
N GLU A 63 9.01 13.82 29.39
CA GLU A 63 8.86 12.37 29.22
C GLU A 63 7.42 11.99 28.80
N GLU A 64 6.40 12.72 29.25
CA GLU A 64 5.02 12.49 28.81
C GLU A 64 4.83 12.78 27.32
N GLN A 65 5.47 13.84 26.81
CA GLN A 65 5.44 14.15 25.37
C GLN A 65 6.19 13.10 24.56
N ILE A 66 7.35 12.64 25.05
CA ILE A 66 8.13 11.58 24.40
C ILE A 66 7.32 10.29 24.35
N ALA A 67 6.63 9.93 25.44
CA ALA A 67 5.75 8.78 25.49
C ALA A 67 4.57 8.87 24.51
N ILE A 68 4.08 10.07 24.17
CA ILE A 68 3.04 10.23 23.13
C ILE A 68 3.66 10.12 21.72
N ILE A 69 4.86 10.67 21.53
CA ILE A 69 5.57 10.64 20.24
C ILE A 69 5.94 9.21 19.86
N PHE A 70 6.46 8.42 20.81
CA PHE A 70 6.91 7.05 20.59
C PHE A 70 5.81 6.05 20.96
N SER A 71 5.19 5.43 19.96
CA SER A 71 4.22 4.34 20.15
C SER A 71 4.81 3.05 20.70
N VAL A 72 6.12 2.87 20.59
CA VAL A 72 6.88 1.72 21.08
C VAL A 72 8.09 2.23 21.84
N ASP A 73 8.47 1.55 22.92
CA ASP A 73 9.61 1.93 23.74
C ASP A 73 10.94 1.63 23.02
N LEU A 74 11.40 2.59 22.22
CA LEU A 74 12.67 2.55 21.48
C LEU A 74 13.44 3.85 21.71
N ASP A 75 14.77 3.80 21.71
CA ASP A 75 15.59 5.00 21.88
C ASP A 75 15.68 5.85 20.61
N GLU A 76 15.62 5.20 19.44
CA GLU A 76 15.61 5.83 18.13
C GLU A 76 14.50 5.25 17.27
N ALA A 77 13.78 6.11 16.55
CA ALA A 77 12.67 5.69 15.72
C ALA A 77 12.45 6.61 14.53
N ASP A 78 11.71 6.09 13.53
CA ASP A 78 11.38 6.81 12.31
C ASP A 78 9.98 7.43 12.34
N PHE A 79 9.88 8.65 11.81
CA PHE A 79 8.66 9.45 11.83
C PHE A 79 8.35 10.01 10.45
N CYS A 80 7.09 9.94 10.02
CA CYS A 80 6.68 10.55 8.77
C CYS A 80 6.80 12.07 8.82
N LYS A 81 6.95 12.71 7.67
CA LYS A 81 7.07 14.18 7.55
C LYS A 81 6.00 14.94 8.35
N THR A 82 4.75 14.47 8.32
CA THR A 82 3.67 15.08 9.09
C THR A 82 3.92 15.00 10.60
N CYS A 83 4.27 13.82 11.13
CA CYS A 83 4.57 13.68 12.56
C CYS A 83 5.81 14.52 12.94
N SER A 84 6.87 14.48 12.12
CA SER A 84 8.06 15.32 12.31
C SER A 84 7.73 16.81 12.36
N ASP A 85 6.87 17.30 11.46
CA ASP A 85 6.45 18.71 11.46
C ASP A 85 5.61 19.08 12.68
N HIS A 86 4.75 18.17 13.15
CA HIS A 86 4.00 18.38 14.39
C HIS A 86 4.92 18.40 15.62
N ILE A 87 5.89 17.48 15.70
CA ILE A 87 6.93 17.45 16.74
C ILE A 87 7.69 18.79 16.74
N ARG A 88 8.20 19.22 15.58
CA ARG A 88 8.97 20.47 15.46
C ARG A 88 8.15 21.71 15.87
N LYS A 89 6.86 21.74 15.53
CA LYS A 89 5.94 22.84 15.86
C LYS A 89 5.35 22.74 17.27
N ARG A 90 5.63 21.68 18.02
CA ARG A 90 5.02 21.37 19.34
C ARG A 90 3.47 21.35 19.28
N ASN A 91 2.93 20.88 18.16
CA ASN A 91 1.49 20.74 17.94
C ASN A 91 0.96 19.40 18.47
N VAL A 92 -0.36 19.32 18.66
CA VAL A 92 -1.04 18.08 18.99
C VAL A 92 -0.88 17.06 17.87
N LEU A 93 -0.53 15.82 18.21
CA LEU A 93 -0.34 14.71 17.28
C LEU A 93 -1.66 13.98 17.02
N ASN A 94 -2.53 14.59 16.21
CA ASN A 94 -3.92 14.15 16.00
C ASN A 94 -4.11 12.68 15.57
N LEU A 95 -3.08 12.04 15.01
CA LEU A 95 -3.12 10.65 14.54
C LEU A 95 -2.09 9.77 15.27
N ALA A 96 -1.61 10.19 16.44
CA ALA A 96 -0.69 9.38 17.24
C ALA A 96 -1.38 8.08 17.66
N ALA A 97 -0.68 6.96 17.52
CA ALA A 97 -1.17 5.64 17.88
C ALA A 97 -1.62 5.60 19.35
N ASN A 98 -0.85 6.25 20.24
CA ASN A 98 -1.11 6.33 21.67
C ASN A 98 -2.38 7.13 22.04
N TYR A 99 -3.00 7.83 21.09
CA TYR A 99 -4.34 8.42 21.26
C TYR A 99 -5.49 7.48 20.83
N GLY A 100 -5.24 6.18 20.75
CA GLY A 100 -6.26 5.18 20.40
C GLY A 100 -6.38 4.92 18.89
N PHE A 101 -5.39 5.35 18.10
CA PHE A 101 -5.29 5.03 16.67
C PHE A 101 -4.44 3.77 16.40
N LEU A 102 -4.05 3.05 17.45
CA LEU A 102 -3.43 1.72 17.32
C LEU A 102 -4.41 0.74 16.68
N TYR A 103 -3.88 -0.09 15.79
CA TYR A 103 -4.64 -1.25 15.32
C TYR A 103 -4.83 -2.22 16.48
N PRO A 104 -6.00 -2.89 16.58
CA PRO A 104 -6.15 -4.00 17.51
C PRO A 104 -5.13 -5.09 17.17
N GLU A 105 -4.75 -5.87 18.17
CA GLU A 105 -3.92 -7.06 17.95
C GLU A 105 -4.57 -7.95 16.89
N GLN A 106 -3.76 -8.43 15.95
CA GLN A 106 -4.26 -9.32 14.92
C GLN A 106 -4.65 -10.65 15.57
N PRO A 107 -5.92 -11.09 15.46
CA PRO A 107 -6.33 -12.37 15.99
C PRO A 107 -5.60 -13.51 15.26
N SER A 108 -5.21 -14.55 15.99
CA SER A 108 -4.39 -15.66 15.48
C SER A 108 -5.02 -16.37 14.27
N CYS A 109 -6.36 -16.48 14.24
CA CYS A 109 -7.08 -17.06 13.11
C CYS A 109 -6.85 -16.33 11.79
N LEU A 110 -6.50 -15.03 11.81
CA LEU A 110 -6.17 -14.28 10.59
C LEU A 110 -4.71 -14.44 10.18
N SER A 111 -3.80 -14.81 11.09
CA SER A 111 -2.39 -15.03 10.75
C SER A 111 -2.13 -16.35 10.03
N GLU A 112 -3.07 -17.29 10.11
CA GLU A 112 -2.98 -18.62 9.51
C GLU A 112 -3.59 -18.69 8.09
N LEU A 113 -4.31 -17.64 7.66
CA LEU A 113 -4.99 -17.63 6.37
C LEU A 113 -3.99 -17.52 5.21
N ASN A 114 -4.26 -18.27 4.15
CA ASN A 114 -3.57 -18.06 2.87
C ASN A 114 -4.16 -16.86 2.10
N ASP A 115 -3.46 -16.41 1.05
CA ASP A 115 -3.87 -15.26 0.21
C ASP A 115 -5.31 -15.36 -0.33
N LEU A 116 -5.80 -16.57 -0.59
CA LEU A 116 -7.15 -16.78 -1.11
C LEU A 116 -8.18 -16.64 0.02
N GLU A 117 -7.93 -17.26 1.17
CA GLU A 117 -8.78 -17.19 2.35
C GLU A 117 -8.87 -15.75 2.87
N GLU A 118 -7.74 -15.03 2.92
CA GLU A 118 -7.73 -13.61 3.29
C GLU A 118 -8.66 -12.79 2.38
N ARG A 119 -8.64 -13.06 1.06
CA ARG A 119 -9.54 -12.39 0.09
C ARG A 119 -11.00 -12.78 0.27
N LEU A 120 -11.28 -14.03 0.65
CA LEU A 120 -12.65 -14.51 0.89
C LEU A 120 -13.26 -13.87 2.15
N VAL A 121 -12.46 -13.64 3.19
CA VAL A 121 -12.91 -13.02 4.44
C VAL A 121 -12.76 -11.49 4.45
N ALA A 122 -12.20 -10.91 3.38
CA ALA A 122 -12.13 -9.46 3.24
C ALA A 122 -13.54 -8.87 3.19
N LEU A 123 -13.85 -7.94 4.09
CA LEU A 123 -15.15 -7.23 4.14
C LEU A 123 -15.45 -6.44 2.86
N ARG A 124 -14.42 -6.15 2.07
CA ARG A 124 -14.50 -5.31 0.88
C ARG A 124 -13.57 -5.87 -0.19
N ILE A 125 -14.12 -6.07 -1.39
CA ILE A 125 -13.40 -6.59 -2.55
C ILE A 125 -13.39 -5.50 -3.61
N PRO A 126 -12.23 -4.87 -3.86
CA PRO A 126 -12.13 -3.87 -4.90
C PRO A 126 -11.94 -4.54 -6.26
N PHE A 127 -12.85 -4.17 -7.15
CA PHE A 127 -12.81 -4.53 -8.55
C PHE A 127 -12.10 -3.42 -9.32
N MET A 128 -10.97 -3.77 -9.92
CA MET A 128 -10.23 -2.89 -10.82
C MET A 128 -9.93 -3.63 -12.12
N GLN A 129 -10.02 -2.90 -13.24
CA GLN A 129 -9.65 -3.44 -14.53
C GLN A 129 -8.20 -3.04 -14.84
N ILE A 130 -7.30 -4.02 -14.82
CA ILE A 130 -5.90 -3.84 -15.23
C ILE A 130 -5.80 -4.05 -16.75
N ARG A 131 -5.18 -3.10 -17.45
CA ARG A 131 -4.90 -3.20 -18.89
C ARG A 131 -3.52 -2.68 -19.22
N GLU A 132 -2.98 -3.11 -20.35
CA GLU A 132 -1.77 -2.54 -20.91
C GLU A 132 -2.01 -1.08 -21.32
N LEU A 133 -1.16 -0.18 -20.82
CA LEU A 133 -1.10 1.24 -21.18
C LEU A 133 -0.13 1.41 -22.36
N GLY A 134 -0.65 1.30 -23.58
CA GLY A 134 0.10 1.63 -24.79
C GLY A 134 1.30 0.72 -25.11
N ARG A 135 2.30 1.26 -25.83
CA ARG A 135 3.44 0.51 -26.41
C ARG A 135 4.43 -0.06 -25.39
N ASP A 136 4.47 0.48 -24.17
CA ASP A 136 5.55 0.21 -23.21
C ASP A 136 5.30 -0.99 -22.28
N ARG A 137 4.26 -1.80 -22.54
CA ARG A 137 3.87 -2.98 -21.72
C ARG A 137 3.66 -2.67 -20.23
N GLN A 138 3.45 -1.41 -19.88
CA GLN A 138 3.10 -1.02 -18.53
C GLN A 138 1.63 -1.38 -18.29
N TYR A 139 1.31 -1.92 -17.13
CA TYR A 139 -0.08 -2.16 -16.75
C TYR A 139 -0.62 -0.96 -15.97
N GLY A 140 -1.84 -0.56 -16.29
CA GLY A 140 -2.55 0.51 -15.60
C GLY A 140 -3.98 0.12 -15.27
N ILE A 141 -4.56 0.88 -14.34
CA ILE A 141 -5.98 0.75 -13.99
C ILE A 141 -6.80 1.54 -15.01
N LYS A 142 -7.76 0.89 -15.65
CA LYS A 142 -8.72 1.53 -16.54
C LYS A 142 -10.08 1.67 -15.85
N GLY A 143 -10.60 2.89 -15.84
CA GLY A 143 -11.91 3.20 -15.28
C GLY A 143 -11.87 3.34 -13.76
N SER A 144 -13.05 3.33 -13.13
CA SER A 144 -13.19 3.43 -11.68
C SER A 144 -12.77 2.14 -10.98
N VAL A 145 -12.12 2.28 -9.83
CA VAL A 145 -11.99 1.19 -8.86
C VAL A 145 -13.32 1.08 -8.12
N THR A 146 -14.00 -0.04 -8.26
CA THR A 146 -15.31 -0.27 -7.62
C THR A 146 -15.11 -1.10 -6.38
N ASP A 147 -15.36 -0.51 -5.22
CA ASP A 147 -15.17 -1.17 -3.94
C ASP A 147 -16.48 -1.83 -3.46
N ALA A 148 -16.60 -3.13 -3.69
CA ALA A 148 -17.81 -3.88 -3.41
C ALA A 148 -17.81 -4.44 -1.97
N PRO A 149 -18.91 -4.27 -1.21
CA PRO A 149 -19.04 -4.92 0.09
C PRO A 149 -19.14 -6.43 -0.06
N ASN A 150 -18.49 -7.16 0.82
CA ASN A 150 -18.56 -8.61 0.91
C ASN A 150 -19.38 -9.03 2.13
N ASP A 151 -20.38 -9.89 1.91
CA ASP A 151 -21.22 -10.43 2.97
C ASP A 151 -20.62 -11.75 3.45
N LEU A 152 -19.96 -11.70 4.61
CA LEU A 152 -19.25 -12.86 5.16
C LEU A 152 -20.21 -13.98 5.53
N HIS A 153 -21.41 -13.68 6.03
CA HIS A 153 -22.40 -14.69 6.38
C HIS A 153 -22.79 -15.49 5.14
N LYS A 154 -23.12 -14.81 4.04
CA LYS A 154 -23.40 -15.48 2.76
C LYS A 154 -22.20 -16.28 2.26
N SER A 155 -20.98 -15.75 2.40
CA SER A 155 -19.79 -16.43 1.91
C SER A 155 -19.51 -17.72 2.66
N VAL A 156 -19.70 -17.73 3.99
CA VAL A 156 -19.57 -18.91 4.84
C VAL A 156 -20.71 -19.90 4.57
N ASP A 157 -21.96 -19.43 4.48
CA ASP A 157 -23.13 -20.28 4.25
C ASP A 157 -23.11 -20.94 2.87
N CYS A 158 -22.53 -20.28 1.86
CA CYS A 158 -22.46 -20.79 0.50
C CYS A 158 -21.23 -21.66 0.22
N LEU A 159 -20.22 -21.72 1.10
CA LEU A 159 -19.03 -22.54 0.88
C LEU A 159 -19.11 -23.85 1.69
N PRO A 160 -18.81 -25.03 1.11
CA PRO A 160 -18.49 -25.30 -0.30
C PRO A 160 -19.74 -25.37 -1.19
N ARG A 161 -19.73 -24.63 -2.33
CA ARG A 161 -20.82 -24.70 -3.31
C ARG A 161 -20.84 -26.06 -3.97
N ASN A 162 -22.01 -26.65 -4.11
CA ASN A 162 -22.20 -27.77 -5.02
C ASN A 162 -21.87 -27.31 -6.45
N VAL A 163 -21.20 -28.14 -7.25
CA VAL A 163 -20.81 -27.80 -8.63
C VAL A 163 -22.02 -27.37 -9.45
N ASN A 164 -23.18 -27.99 -9.21
CA ASN A 164 -24.44 -27.68 -9.88
C ASN A 164 -25.03 -26.33 -9.49
N ASP A 165 -24.70 -25.81 -8.30
CA ASP A 165 -25.16 -24.51 -7.79
C ASP A 165 -24.14 -23.39 -8.06
N SER A 166 -22.93 -23.78 -8.46
CA SER A 166 -21.98 -22.84 -9.04
C SER A 166 -22.54 -22.47 -10.41
N ALA A 167 -22.96 -21.21 -10.61
CA ALA A 167 -23.32 -20.68 -11.92
C ALA A 167 -22.06 -20.54 -12.82
N THR A 168 -21.22 -21.58 -12.83
CA THR A 168 -19.97 -21.70 -13.54
C THR A 168 -20.29 -22.42 -14.84
N ILE A 169 -20.24 -21.70 -15.95
CA ILE A 169 -20.33 -22.32 -17.27
C ILE A 169 -19.00 -23.01 -17.53
N GLU A 170 -18.98 -24.34 -17.58
CA GLU A 170 -17.82 -25.09 -18.06
C GLU A 170 -17.54 -24.70 -19.52
N ARG A 171 -16.52 -23.87 -19.73
CA ARG A 171 -16.08 -23.52 -21.08
C ARG A 171 -15.21 -24.65 -21.61
N GLN A 172 -15.79 -25.52 -22.44
CA GLN A 172 -15.00 -26.41 -23.29
C GLN A 172 -14.06 -25.54 -24.15
N VAL A 173 -12.76 -25.65 -23.92
CA VAL A 173 -11.75 -24.94 -24.70
C VAL A 173 -11.65 -25.61 -26.07
N LEU A 174 -12.45 -25.16 -27.02
CA LEU A 174 -12.19 -25.37 -28.43
C LEU A 174 -10.99 -24.50 -28.80
N SER A 175 -9.85 -25.14 -29.05
CA SER A 175 -8.61 -24.49 -29.47
C SER A 175 -8.82 -23.73 -30.78
N LYS A 176 -9.06 -22.43 -30.68
CA LYS A 176 -8.82 -21.48 -31.78
C LYS A 176 -8.06 -20.29 -31.22
N ASP A 177 -6.87 -20.13 -31.78
CA ASP A 177 -5.96 -19.02 -31.54
C ASP A 177 -6.61 -17.64 -31.74
N LYS A 178 -5.98 -16.65 -31.08
CA LYS A 178 -6.12 -15.19 -31.18
C LYS A 178 -7.27 -14.56 -30.39
N THR A 179 -6.92 -13.96 -29.24
CA THR A 179 -6.98 -12.50 -28.97
C THR A 179 -6.96 -12.23 -27.46
N GLU A 180 -6.08 -11.32 -27.03
CA GLU A 180 -6.01 -10.61 -25.74
C GLU A 180 -6.77 -11.22 -24.55
N LYS A 181 -6.07 -12.03 -23.73
CA LYS A 181 -6.54 -12.42 -22.41
C LYS A 181 -6.56 -11.18 -21.50
N LYS A 182 -7.74 -10.55 -21.36
CA LYS A 182 -8.01 -9.55 -20.31
C LYS A 182 -7.95 -10.23 -18.94
N MET A 183 -6.77 -10.23 -18.34
CA MET A 183 -6.57 -10.74 -16.99
C MET A 183 -7.11 -9.70 -15.99
N HIS A 184 -8.28 -9.94 -15.40
CA HIS A 184 -8.71 -9.18 -14.23
C HIS A 184 -7.95 -9.76 -13.03
N ILE A 185 -6.77 -9.20 -12.73
CA ILE A 185 -6.00 -9.57 -11.55
C ILE A 185 -6.48 -8.64 -10.42
N PRO A 186 -7.06 -9.16 -9.33
CA PRO A 186 -7.24 -8.37 -8.13
C PRO A 186 -5.86 -8.16 -7.51
N ILE A 187 -5.25 -7.00 -7.76
CA ILE A 187 -4.03 -6.56 -7.06
C ILE A 187 -4.48 -5.56 -6.00
N MET A 188 -4.48 -5.98 -4.74
CA MET A 188 -4.70 -5.08 -3.62
C MET A 188 -3.38 -4.83 -2.90
N GLN A 189 -2.86 -3.61 -3.03
CA GLN A 189 -2.01 -3.05 -2.00
C GLN A 189 -2.92 -2.70 -0.83
N ILE A 190 -2.81 -3.47 0.25
CA ILE A 190 -3.54 -3.23 1.48
C ILE A 190 -2.99 -1.96 2.13
N GLN A 191 -3.62 -0.81 1.87
CA GLN A 191 -3.61 0.30 2.81
C GLN A 191 -4.95 0.27 3.53
N LYS A 192 -4.94 -0.24 4.76
CA LYS A 192 -6.11 -0.23 5.65
C LYS A 192 -6.49 1.24 5.93
N MET A 193 -7.56 1.72 5.32
CA MET A 193 -8.27 2.93 5.73
C MET A 193 -9.67 2.53 6.17
N GLN A 194 -9.94 2.63 7.47
CA GLN A 194 -11.30 2.76 7.99
C GLN A 194 -11.28 3.83 9.08
N THR A 195 -12.03 4.91 8.88
CA THR A 195 -12.38 5.86 9.93
C THR A 195 -13.73 5.47 10.52
N PRO A 196 -13.86 5.29 11.84
CA PRO A 196 -15.17 5.29 12.48
C PRO A 196 -15.68 6.74 12.58
N LYS A 197 -16.98 6.93 12.34
CA LYS A 197 -17.69 8.17 12.65
C LYS A 197 -17.71 8.32 14.18
N MET A 198 -17.00 9.31 14.73
CA MET A 198 -17.18 9.73 16.12
C MET A 198 -18.58 10.35 16.27
N GLN A 199 -19.45 9.68 17.03
CA GLN A 199 -20.51 10.37 17.75
C GLN A 199 -19.92 10.82 19.07
N ILE A 200 -19.87 12.13 19.27
CA ILE A 200 -19.44 12.78 20.51
C ILE A 200 -20.64 12.74 21.47
N PRO A 201 -20.55 12.09 22.64
CA PRO A 201 -21.48 12.36 23.72
C PRO A 201 -21.12 13.73 24.32
N MET A 202 -22.14 14.54 24.60
CA MET A 202 -22.00 15.78 25.39
C MET A 202 -21.54 15.48 26.81
#